data_AF-A0A1G9KGU5-F1
#
_entry.id   AF-A0A1G9KGU5-F1
#
_cell.length_a   1.000
_cell.length_b   1.000
_cell.length_c   1.000
_cell.angle_alpha   90.00
_cell.angle_beta   90.00
_cell.angle_gamma   90.00
#
_symmetry.space_group_name_H-M   'P 1'
#
loop_
_entity.id
_entity.type
_entity.pdbx_description
1 polymer ?
#
loop_
_entity_poly.entity_id
_entity_poly.type
_entity_poly.pdbx_seq_one_letter_code
_entity_poly.pdbx_strand_id
1 'polypeptide(L)'
;MNNRKYQLFCLLAAGMLQIAGCETRPAAQPDQVPQIQAEKSNQGKASAENRGTGREYIFQDSDKTLLTEENLSNIDSRMLELARNEIFARHGLVFKRPDLKDYFAGKRWYTPDEDYNGSLSDTESRNIKLIQKHEKLMSANQLEKLWDVDDHVLGYPQGDESIRLPAANVDLNGDGTVEHIQMTLTQHYEVTDEWSLSVNDSKLKIELSDSYSTSYFKIVDSNINDPYFEIALEDSNESAQFTTDYYYYNGHDLIHMGTLDGLTANAQSLDGHGTVTTSRQAIDLQCWFYLETFKLDGEHMWKESPADFYPMEPPTPWVAKVRFPIYTTSGQDDILKWVEPGDSVYFQGGDTEGKGKIKTEDGTTGWIQVKDGHLSGTDTDIYDCFEGLLLYG
;
A
#
# COMPACT_ATOMS: atom_id res chain seq x y z
N MET A 1 24.45 15.37 -24.61
CA MET A 1 25.01 15.69 -25.94
C MET A 1 25.25 14.38 -26.72
N ASN A 2 24.49 14.20 -27.81
CA ASN A 2 24.60 13.31 -28.99
C ASN A 2 25.36 11.95 -28.92
N ASN A 3 24.71 10.80 -29.18
CA ASN A 3 24.16 10.26 -30.45
C ASN A 3 25.18 9.89 -31.55
N ARG A 4 25.28 8.60 -31.88
CA ARG A 4 25.59 8.00 -33.21
C ARG A 4 25.01 6.57 -33.25
N LYS A 5 23.79 6.33 -33.76
CA LYS A 5 23.39 6.08 -35.17
C LYS A 5 24.23 5.06 -35.93
N TYR A 6 23.60 3.95 -36.34
CA TYR A 6 23.72 3.39 -37.69
C TYR A 6 22.37 2.82 -38.17
N GLN A 7 21.97 3.18 -39.39
CA GLN A 7 20.79 2.71 -40.12
C GLN A 7 21.18 1.76 -41.25
N LEU A 8 20.44 0.64 -41.32
CA LEU A 8 19.87 -0.12 -42.45
C LEU A 8 20.32 0.13 -43.91
N PHE A 9 20.50 -0.95 -44.68
CA PHE A 9 19.86 -1.11 -46.01
C PHE A 9 19.72 -2.59 -46.45
N CYS A 10 18.57 -2.90 -47.04
CA CYS A 10 18.06 -4.20 -47.47
C CYS A 10 18.59 -4.67 -48.84
N LEU A 11 18.53 -5.99 -49.08
CA LEU A 11 18.38 -6.56 -50.44
C LEU A 11 17.40 -7.75 -50.39
N LEU A 12 16.33 -7.59 -51.17
CA LEU A 12 15.26 -8.56 -51.43
C LEU A 12 15.73 -9.65 -52.41
N ALA A 13 15.36 -10.90 -52.15
CA ALA A 13 15.14 -11.89 -53.21
C ALA A 13 13.90 -12.71 -52.86
N ALA A 14 12.85 -12.55 -53.66
CA ALA A 14 11.60 -13.29 -53.59
C ALA A 14 11.68 -14.56 -54.44
N GLY A 15 11.12 -15.65 -53.93
CA GLY A 15 10.81 -16.87 -54.68
C GLY A 15 9.70 -17.64 -53.96
N MET A 16 8.48 -17.60 -54.51
CA MET A 16 7.32 -18.37 -54.05
C MET A 16 7.42 -19.83 -54.54
N LEU A 17 7.01 -20.81 -53.72
CA LEU A 17 5.99 -21.80 -54.10
C LEU A 17 5.42 -22.59 -52.89
N GLN A 18 4.11 -22.37 -52.69
CA GLN A 18 3.02 -23.21 -52.14
C GLN A 18 3.28 -24.22 -50.99
N ILE A 19 2.80 -23.92 -49.77
CA ILE A 19 1.48 -24.22 -49.14
C ILE A 19 1.22 -25.72 -48.89
N ALA A 20 1.37 -26.14 -47.63
CA ALA A 20 0.55 -27.17 -46.98
C ALA A 20 0.58 -26.98 -45.44
N GLY A 21 -0.58 -26.61 -44.88
CA GLY A 21 -1.08 -26.95 -43.54
C GLY A 21 -0.26 -26.62 -42.29
N CYS A 22 -0.47 -25.44 -41.71
CA CYS A 22 -0.33 -25.24 -40.26
C CYS A 22 -1.66 -24.66 -39.76
N GLU A 23 -2.45 -25.50 -39.07
CA GLU A 23 -3.70 -25.09 -38.44
C GLU A 23 -3.38 -24.28 -37.17
N THR A 24 -3.61 -22.97 -37.22
CA THR A 24 -3.73 -22.15 -36.02
C THR A 24 -5.14 -22.31 -35.46
N ARG A 25 -5.22 -22.81 -34.22
CA ARG A 25 -6.48 -22.92 -33.46
C ARG A 25 -7.06 -21.53 -33.17
N PRO A 26 -8.40 -21.35 -33.20
CA PRO A 26 -9.04 -20.10 -32.82
C PRO A 26 -8.93 -19.85 -31.31
N ALA A 27 -8.80 -18.58 -30.93
CA ALA A 27 -8.86 -18.12 -29.55
C ALA A 27 -10.18 -18.56 -28.89
N ALA A 28 -10.06 -19.32 -27.80
CA ALA A 28 -11.17 -19.69 -26.93
C ALA A 28 -11.46 -18.55 -25.94
N GLN A 29 -12.74 -18.31 -25.71
CA GLN A 29 -13.31 -17.33 -24.80
C GLN A 29 -12.90 -17.61 -23.34
N PRO A 30 -12.81 -16.58 -22.48
CA PRO A 30 -12.66 -16.79 -21.04
C PRO A 30 -13.97 -17.29 -20.41
N ASP A 31 -13.91 -18.49 -19.84
CA ASP A 31 -14.98 -19.09 -19.04
C ASP A 31 -15.06 -18.43 -17.64
N GLN A 32 -16.26 -17.92 -17.36
CA GLN A 32 -17.01 -17.77 -16.11
C GLN A 32 -16.28 -17.67 -14.75
N VAL A 33 -16.39 -16.47 -14.17
CA VAL A 33 -16.26 -16.16 -12.73
C VAL A 33 -17.44 -16.80 -11.96
N PRO A 34 -17.23 -17.42 -10.78
CA PRO A 34 -18.31 -18.00 -9.98
C PRO A 34 -19.38 -16.98 -9.58
N GLN A 35 -20.66 -17.32 -9.80
CA GLN A 35 -21.81 -16.53 -9.39
C GLN A 35 -22.01 -16.57 -7.88
N ILE A 36 -21.78 -15.44 -7.20
CA ILE A 36 -22.36 -15.17 -5.88
C ILE A 36 -23.84 -14.83 -6.11
N GLN A 37 -24.72 -15.60 -5.46
CA GLN A 37 -26.17 -15.39 -5.51
C GLN A 37 -26.52 -14.04 -4.88
N ALA A 38 -27.17 -13.19 -5.67
CA ALA A 38 -27.73 -11.94 -5.20
C ALA A 38 -28.89 -12.21 -4.24
N GLU A 39 -28.66 -12.02 -2.94
CA GLU A 39 -29.74 -11.73 -2.02
C GLU A 39 -30.31 -10.34 -2.34
N LYS A 40 -31.64 -10.29 -2.51
CA LYS A 40 -32.37 -9.05 -2.77
C LYS A 40 -32.26 -8.13 -1.56
N SER A 41 -31.37 -7.14 -1.60
CA SER A 41 -31.42 -6.03 -0.67
C SER A 41 -32.56 -5.09 -1.05
N ASN A 42 -33.53 -5.03 -0.15
CA ASN A 42 -34.66 -4.12 -0.18
C ASN A 42 -34.12 -2.68 -0.13
N GLN A 43 -34.59 -1.81 -1.03
CA GLN A 43 -34.31 -0.37 -0.98
C GLN A 43 -34.87 0.22 0.33
N GLY A 44 -34.06 0.20 1.38
CA GLY A 44 -34.25 0.99 2.57
C GLY A 44 -33.74 2.39 2.30
N LYS A 45 -34.62 3.39 2.37
CA LYS A 45 -34.25 4.79 2.54
C LYS A 45 -33.21 4.87 3.66
N ALA A 46 -31.98 5.24 3.33
CA ALA A 46 -30.99 5.62 4.33
C ALA A 46 -31.59 6.75 5.17
N SER A 47 -31.87 6.44 6.44
CA SER A 47 -32.25 7.43 7.45
C SER A 47 -31.09 8.42 7.61
N ALA A 48 -31.42 9.72 7.55
CA ALA A 48 -30.50 10.84 7.54
C ALA A 48 -29.76 11.10 8.87
N GLU A 49 -29.65 10.11 9.77
CA GLU A 49 -29.18 10.30 11.15
C GLU A 49 -27.72 9.89 11.39
N ASN A 50 -26.95 9.50 10.36
CA ASN A 50 -25.51 9.21 10.51
C ASN A 50 -24.62 9.89 9.45
N ARG A 51 -24.94 11.12 9.04
CA ARG A 51 -24.16 11.93 8.08
C ARG A 51 -23.33 13.04 8.76
N GLY A 52 -22.55 12.76 9.80
CA GLY A 52 -21.97 13.89 10.55
C GLY A 52 -20.84 13.64 11.54
N THR A 53 -19.85 12.81 11.20
CA THR A 53 -18.58 12.76 11.97
C THR A 53 -17.33 12.90 11.10
N GLY A 54 -17.44 12.72 9.78
CA GLY A 54 -16.33 12.86 8.86
C GLY A 54 -16.05 14.31 8.46
N ARG A 55 -14.83 14.57 8.02
CA ARG A 55 -14.41 15.88 7.52
C ARG A 55 -15.24 16.33 6.31
N GLU A 56 -15.66 17.60 6.30
CA GLU A 56 -16.47 18.15 5.20
C GLU A 56 -15.63 18.63 4.01
N TYR A 57 -14.42 19.17 4.25
CA TYR A 57 -13.57 19.76 3.21
C TYR A 57 -12.11 19.34 3.39
N ILE A 58 -11.38 19.17 2.29
CA ILE A 58 -9.92 19.07 2.31
C ILE A 58 -9.32 20.47 2.43
N PHE A 59 -9.80 21.42 1.61
CA PHE A 59 -9.41 22.83 1.69
C PHE A 59 -10.64 23.74 1.67
N GLN A 60 -11.14 24.06 2.86
CA GLN A 60 -12.41 24.75 3.06
C GLN A 60 -12.58 26.04 2.23
N ASP A 61 -11.53 26.84 2.10
CA ASP A 61 -11.57 28.14 1.41
C ASP A 61 -10.91 28.12 0.01
N SER A 62 -10.73 26.95 -0.59
CA SER A 62 -10.13 26.81 -1.92
C SER A 62 -10.94 27.44 -3.07
N ASP A 63 -12.20 27.82 -2.81
CA ASP A 63 -13.07 28.59 -3.71
C ASP A 63 -12.78 30.10 -3.68
N LYS A 64 -12.19 30.61 -2.59
CA LYS A 64 -12.05 32.06 -2.32
C LYS A 64 -10.61 32.52 -2.16
N THR A 65 -9.74 31.66 -1.64
CA THR A 65 -8.36 31.98 -1.27
C THR A 65 -7.39 31.17 -2.11
N LEU A 66 -6.25 31.77 -2.46
CA LEU A 66 -5.20 31.06 -3.18
C LEU A 66 -4.48 30.08 -2.24
N LEU A 67 -4.37 28.83 -2.68
CA LEU A 67 -3.52 27.84 -2.04
C LEU A 67 -2.05 28.19 -2.29
N THR A 68 -1.20 27.86 -1.33
CA THR A 68 0.25 28.04 -1.40
C THR A 68 0.96 26.69 -1.56
N GLU A 69 2.26 26.72 -1.82
CA GLU A 69 3.08 25.51 -1.84
C GLU A 69 3.05 24.79 -0.48
N GLU A 70 3.02 25.52 0.65
CA GLU A 70 2.96 24.96 2.01
C GLU A 70 1.61 24.30 2.35
N ASN A 71 0.54 24.67 1.65
CA ASN A 71 -0.77 24.01 1.82
C ASN A 71 -0.82 22.64 1.13
N LEU A 72 -0.02 22.45 0.07
CA LEU A 72 -0.05 21.24 -0.76
C LEU A 72 1.17 20.35 -0.56
N SER A 73 2.25 20.90 0.00
CA SER A 73 3.42 20.11 0.37
C SER A 73 3.00 19.00 1.31
N ASN A 74 3.57 17.82 1.09
CA ASN A 74 3.38 16.65 1.95
C ASN A 74 1.99 16.00 1.85
N ILE A 75 1.02 16.59 1.14
CA ILE A 75 -0.29 15.97 0.88
C ILE A 75 -0.14 14.81 -0.11
N ASP A 76 -0.77 13.67 0.19
CA ASP A 76 -0.74 12.50 -0.67
C ASP A 76 -1.50 12.71 -2.00
N SER A 77 -1.18 11.88 -2.99
CA SER A 77 -1.77 11.94 -4.33
C SER A 77 -3.30 11.84 -4.34
N ARG A 78 -3.89 11.03 -3.45
CA ARG A 78 -5.33 10.82 -3.37
C ARG A 78 -6.02 12.06 -2.82
N MET A 79 -5.51 12.64 -1.74
CA MET A 79 -6.04 13.89 -1.19
C MET A 79 -5.92 15.05 -2.18
N LEU A 80 -4.81 15.17 -2.91
CA LEU A 80 -4.68 16.17 -3.98
C LEU A 80 -5.75 16.00 -5.07
N GLU A 81 -6.02 14.77 -5.49
CA GLU A 81 -7.07 14.49 -6.46
C GLU A 81 -8.45 14.87 -5.92
N LEU A 82 -8.75 14.50 -4.67
CA LEU A 82 -10.00 14.84 -4.02
C LEU A 82 -10.13 16.37 -3.87
N ALA A 83 -9.07 17.08 -3.50
CA ALA A 83 -9.04 18.55 -3.38
C ALA A 83 -9.30 19.25 -4.72
N ARG A 84 -8.71 18.76 -5.82
CA ARG A 84 -8.99 19.26 -7.16
C ARG A 84 -10.46 19.06 -7.53
N ASN A 85 -11.00 17.88 -7.25
CA ASN A 85 -12.40 17.56 -7.55
C ASN A 85 -13.38 18.27 -6.61
N GLU A 86 -12.97 18.64 -5.39
CA GLU A 86 -13.77 19.41 -4.45
C GLU A 86 -14.17 20.77 -5.06
N ILE A 87 -13.25 21.46 -5.72
CA ILE A 87 -13.53 22.71 -6.42
C ILE A 87 -14.65 22.54 -7.45
N PHE A 88 -14.61 21.47 -8.25
CA PHE A 88 -15.68 21.19 -9.22
C PHE A 88 -16.98 20.73 -8.54
N ALA A 89 -16.88 19.97 -7.45
CA ALA A 89 -18.03 19.50 -6.69
C ALA A 89 -18.82 20.68 -6.09
N ARG A 90 -18.15 21.76 -5.68
CA ARG A 90 -18.80 22.99 -5.17
C ARG A 90 -19.73 23.65 -6.20
N HIS A 91 -19.50 23.40 -7.49
CA HIS A 91 -20.36 23.84 -8.60
C HIS A 91 -21.33 22.77 -9.09
N GLY A 92 -21.41 21.62 -8.42
CA GLY A 92 -22.33 20.55 -8.74
C GLY A 92 -21.87 19.60 -9.84
N LEU A 93 -20.57 19.51 -10.16
CA LEU A 93 -20.08 18.52 -11.13
C LEU A 93 -20.59 17.11 -10.81
N VAL A 94 -21.22 16.45 -11.78
CA VAL A 94 -21.71 15.07 -11.64
C VAL A 94 -20.59 14.08 -11.93
N PHE A 95 -20.15 13.36 -10.89
CA PHE A 95 -19.04 12.41 -10.99
C PHE A 95 -19.50 11.06 -11.59
N LYS A 96 -18.73 10.58 -12.58
CA LYS A 96 -18.93 9.25 -13.20
C LYS A 96 -18.11 8.14 -12.54
N ARG A 97 -16.95 8.49 -11.98
CA ARG A 97 -16.06 7.53 -11.32
C ARG A 97 -16.68 7.13 -9.97
N PRO A 98 -16.91 5.83 -9.68
CA PRO A 98 -17.65 5.41 -8.50
C PRO A 98 -17.08 5.96 -7.18
N ASP A 99 -15.77 5.90 -7.02
CA ASP A 99 -15.05 6.39 -5.84
C ASP A 99 -15.29 7.90 -5.57
N LEU A 100 -15.21 8.76 -6.60
CA LEU A 100 -15.46 10.20 -6.45
C LEU A 100 -16.94 10.47 -6.19
N LYS A 101 -17.81 9.75 -6.89
CA LYS A 101 -19.26 9.86 -6.71
C LYS A 101 -19.64 9.52 -5.28
N ASP A 102 -19.13 8.41 -4.74
CA ASP A 102 -19.44 7.94 -3.40
C ASP A 102 -18.86 8.90 -2.35
N TYR A 103 -17.61 9.37 -2.53
CA TYR A 103 -16.99 10.37 -1.67
C TYR A 103 -17.79 11.67 -1.58
N PHE A 104 -18.10 12.31 -2.73
CA PHE A 104 -18.81 13.60 -2.73
C PHE A 104 -20.30 13.47 -2.38
N ALA A 105 -20.94 12.33 -2.68
CA ALA A 105 -22.32 12.07 -2.22
C ALA A 105 -22.43 11.99 -0.69
N GLY A 106 -21.33 11.72 0.01
CA GLY A 106 -21.24 11.77 1.46
C GLY A 106 -21.16 13.19 2.04
N LYS A 107 -20.76 14.20 1.25
CA LYS A 107 -20.54 15.57 1.73
C LYS A 107 -21.84 16.37 1.80
N ARG A 108 -22.06 17.10 2.90
CA ARG A 108 -23.35 17.75 3.17
C ARG A 108 -23.64 18.94 2.25
N TRP A 109 -22.57 19.59 1.78
CA TRP A 109 -22.61 20.77 0.92
C TRP A 109 -22.72 20.41 -0.57
N TYR A 110 -22.48 19.16 -0.97
CA TYR A 110 -22.49 18.75 -2.37
C TYR A 110 -23.92 18.58 -2.89
N THR A 111 -24.24 19.26 -3.99
CA THR A 111 -25.50 19.10 -4.72
C THR A 111 -25.19 18.96 -6.20
N PRO A 112 -25.49 17.82 -6.85
CA PRO A 112 -25.21 17.63 -8.28
C PRO A 112 -26.08 18.56 -9.14
N ASP A 113 -25.46 19.13 -10.16
CA ASP A 113 -26.06 20.00 -11.17
C ASP A 113 -25.71 19.46 -12.57
N GLU A 114 -26.70 18.90 -13.26
CA GLU A 114 -26.54 18.36 -14.62
C GLU A 114 -26.29 19.46 -15.67
N ASP A 115 -26.60 20.72 -15.35
CA ASP A 115 -26.41 21.87 -16.24
C ASP A 115 -25.02 22.54 -16.04
N TYR A 116 -24.23 22.09 -15.04
CA TYR A 116 -22.90 22.63 -14.80
C TYR A 116 -21.98 22.39 -16.00
N ASN A 117 -21.40 23.49 -16.52
CA ASN A 117 -20.62 23.49 -17.76
C ASN A 117 -19.10 23.48 -17.53
N GLY A 118 -18.63 23.36 -16.28
CA GLY A 118 -17.21 23.44 -15.94
C GLY A 118 -16.66 24.85 -15.71
N SER A 119 -17.51 25.88 -15.59
CA SER A 119 -17.06 27.24 -15.29
C SER A 119 -16.42 27.33 -13.92
N LEU A 120 -15.32 28.09 -13.82
CA LEU A 120 -14.57 28.33 -12.60
C LEU A 120 -14.23 29.82 -12.48
N SER A 121 -14.06 30.28 -11.25
CA SER A 121 -13.44 31.58 -10.98
C SER A 121 -11.95 31.58 -11.32
N ASP A 122 -11.37 32.78 -11.36
CA ASP A 122 -9.92 32.95 -11.53
C ASP A 122 -9.13 32.32 -10.39
N THR A 123 -9.64 32.40 -9.15
CA THR A 123 -9.00 31.81 -7.95
C THR A 123 -8.98 30.29 -8.06
N GLU A 124 -10.13 29.68 -8.31
CA GLU A 124 -10.27 28.23 -8.47
C GLU A 124 -9.39 27.69 -9.62
N SER A 125 -9.39 28.40 -10.75
CA SER A 125 -8.55 28.05 -11.91
C SER A 125 -7.05 28.08 -11.59
N ARG A 126 -6.60 28.96 -10.70
CA ARG A 126 -5.21 29.01 -10.24
C ARG A 126 -4.92 27.91 -9.23
N ASN A 127 -5.82 27.66 -8.29
CA ASN A 127 -5.68 26.58 -7.30
C ASN A 127 -5.62 25.20 -7.98
N ILE A 128 -6.50 24.92 -8.94
CA ILE A 128 -6.45 23.68 -9.72
C ILE A 128 -5.12 23.50 -10.43
N LYS A 129 -4.57 24.57 -11.04
CA LYS A 129 -3.25 24.50 -11.70
C LYS A 129 -2.13 24.17 -10.72
N LEU A 130 -2.19 24.73 -9.51
CA LEU A 130 -1.21 24.44 -8.47
C LEU A 130 -1.35 22.98 -7.99
N ILE A 131 -2.57 22.50 -7.73
CA ILE A 131 -2.83 21.11 -7.35
C ILE A 131 -2.34 20.15 -8.45
N GLN A 132 -2.65 20.41 -9.72
CA GLN A 132 -2.20 19.58 -10.85
C GLN A 132 -0.67 19.53 -11.00
N LYS A 133 0.02 20.62 -10.65
CA LYS A 133 1.49 20.62 -10.60
C LYS A 133 1.98 19.63 -9.53
N HIS A 134 1.40 19.67 -8.33
CA HIS A 134 1.72 18.73 -7.25
C HIS A 134 1.37 17.28 -7.58
N GLU A 135 0.19 17.02 -8.15
CA GLU A 135 -0.21 15.69 -8.60
C GLU A 135 0.79 15.10 -9.60
N LYS A 136 1.30 15.92 -10.52
CA LYS A 136 2.32 15.50 -11.48
C LYS A 136 3.66 15.17 -10.81
N LEU A 137 4.07 15.96 -9.82
CA LEU A 137 5.30 15.73 -9.06
C LEU A 137 5.18 14.46 -8.20
N MET A 138 4.04 14.25 -7.55
CA MET A 138 3.75 13.01 -6.81
C MET A 138 3.67 11.78 -7.71
N SER A 139 3.12 11.91 -8.92
CA SER A 139 3.09 10.81 -9.89
C SER A 139 4.49 10.39 -10.35
N ALA A 140 5.45 11.32 -10.38
CA ALA A 140 6.85 11.01 -10.68
C ALA A 140 7.56 10.32 -9.50
N ASN A 141 6.97 10.37 -8.30
CA ASN A 141 7.46 9.79 -7.06
C ASN A 141 6.64 8.55 -6.66
N GLN A 142 6.15 7.82 -7.66
CA GLN A 142 5.44 6.56 -7.46
C GLN A 142 6.41 5.50 -6.95
N LEU A 143 5.90 4.62 -6.09
CA LEU A 143 6.63 3.44 -5.65
C LEU A 143 7.01 2.53 -6.82
N GLU A 144 8.28 2.10 -6.84
CA GLU A 144 8.82 1.14 -7.79
C GLU A 144 9.23 -0.16 -7.07
N LYS A 145 9.06 -1.28 -7.78
CA LYS A 145 9.52 -2.60 -7.32
C LYS A 145 11.02 -2.58 -7.15
N LEU A 146 11.51 -2.92 -5.95
CA LEU A 146 12.94 -2.89 -5.66
C LEU A 146 13.69 -4.11 -6.18
N TRP A 147 13.10 -5.31 -6.08
CA TRP A 147 13.75 -6.56 -6.45
C TRP A 147 12.91 -7.36 -7.43
N ASP A 148 13.49 -7.79 -8.54
CA ASP A 148 12.82 -8.53 -9.61
C ASP A 148 12.04 -9.79 -9.14
N VAL A 149 12.42 -10.36 -8.00
CA VAL A 149 11.82 -11.58 -7.44
C VAL A 149 10.67 -11.34 -6.48
N ASP A 150 10.48 -10.10 -5.99
CA ASP A 150 9.46 -9.79 -4.98
C ASP A 150 8.64 -8.55 -5.36
N ASP A 151 7.41 -8.75 -5.82
CA ASP A 151 6.50 -7.67 -6.23
C ASP A 151 5.96 -6.87 -5.03
N HIS A 152 6.16 -7.33 -3.80
CA HIS A 152 5.59 -6.70 -2.61
C HIS A 152 6.50 -5.60 -2.03
N VAL A 153 7.80 -5.64 -2.34
CA VAL A 153 8.76 -4.66 -1.81
C VAL A 153 8.87 -3.44 -2.73
N LEU A 154 8.54 -2.28 -2.17
CA LEU A 154 8.41 -1.02 -2.90
C LEU A 154 9.31 0.06 -2.29
N GLY A 155 9.90 0.89 -3.15
CA GLY A 155 10.70 2.05 -2.75
C GLY A 155 10.49 3.25 -3.67
N TYR A 156 10.89 4.45 -3.22
CA TYR A 156 10.87 5.63 -4.09
C TYR A 156 12.05 5.60 -5.06
N PRO A 157 11.86 6.02 -6.32
CA PRO A 157 12.97 6.24 -7.22
C PRO A 157 13.91 7.32 -6.67
N GLN A 158 15.20 7.17 -6.96
CA GLN A 158 16.23 8.14 -6.59
C GLN A 158 16.05 9.43 -7.41
N GLY A 159 15.24 10.38 -6.95
CA GLY A 159 15.15 11.69 -7.61
C GLY A 159 13.89 12.52 -7.30
N ASP A 160 14.16 13.78 -6.97
CA ASP A 160 13.25 14.92 -6.84
C ASP A 160 12.37 14.97 -5.58
N GLU A 161 13.01 15.30 -4.46
CA GLU A 161 12.37 15.64 -3.18
C GLU A 161 11.84 17.08 -3.12
N SER A 162 11.80 17.84 -4.23
CA SER A 162 11.54 19.28 -4.18
C SER A 162 10.15 19.70 -3.68
N ILE A 163 9.20 18.77 -3.58
CA ILE A 163 7.84 18.98 -3.04
C ILE A 163 7.68 18.58 -1.57
N ARG A 164 8.70 17.93 -1.01
CA ARG A 164 8.70 17.38 0.33
C ARG A 164 9.37 18.39 1.24
N LEU A 165 8.56 19.10 2.02
CA LEU A 165 9.04 20.16 2.90
C LEU A 165 9.12 19.65 4.34
N PRO A 166 10.04 20.20 5.15
CA PRO A 166 10.06 19.94 6.58
C PRO A 166 8.90 20.61 7.32
N ALA A 167 8.01 21.34 6.63
CA ALA A 167 6.89 22.05 7.22
C ALA A 167 5.65 21.98 6.31
N ALA A 168 4.47 22.03 6.92
CA ALA A 168 3.19 22.10 6.20
C ALA A 168 2.15 22.83 7.05
N ASN A 169 1.16 23.43 6.37
CA ASN A 169 0.05 24.14 7.00
C ASN A 169 -1.28 23.49 6.58
N VAL A 170 -1.84 22.68 7.48
CA VAL A 170 -3.02 21.85 7.22
C VAL A 170 -3.88 21.78 8.46
N ASP A 171 -5.20 21.87 8.30
CA ASP A 171 -6.16 21.51 9.35
C ASP A 171 -6.10 19.98 9.55
N LEU A 172 -5.50 19.50 10.63
CA LEU A 172 -5.29 18.07 10.89
C LEU A 172 -6.45 17.42 11.61
N ASN A 173 -7.23 18.15 12.41
CA ASN A 173 -8.30 17.59 13.24
C ASN A 173 -9.71 17.88 12.71
N GLY A 174 -9.82 18.59 11.58
CA GLY A 174 -11.06 18.90 10.90
C GLY A 174 -11.91 19.98 11.58
N ASP A 175 -11.32 20.78 12.47
CA ASP A 175 -12.05 21.81 13.24
C ASP A 175 -12.16 23.16 12.51
N GLY A 176 -11.53 23.30 11.33
CA GLY A 176 -11.49 24.51 10.51
C GLY A 176 -10.34 25.45 10.85
N THR A 177 -9.53 25.15 11.87
CA THR A 177 -8.28 25.84 12.19
C THR A 177 -7.13 25.12 11.48
N VAL A 178 -6.18 25.89 10.95
CA VAL A 178 -4.99 25.33 10.31
C VAL A 178 -3.91 25.10 11.36
N GLU A 179 -3.41 23.86 11.45
CA GLU A 179 -2.24 23.54 12.24
C GLU A 179 -0.95 23.82 11.48
N HIS A 180 0.07 24.24 12.22
CA HIS A 180 1.43 24.44 11.72
C HIS A 180 2.30 23.26 12.13
N ILE A 181 2.72 22.49 11.13
CA ILE A 181 3.52 21.27 11.31
C ILE A 181 4.97 21.60 10.95
N GLN A 182 5.91 21.16 11.78
CA GLN A 182 7.33 21.34 11.53
C GLN A 182 8.10 20.10 11.99
N MET A 183 8.99 19.62 11.13
CA MET A 183 10.00 18.63 11.44
C MET A 183 11.37 19.32 11.53
N THR A 184 12.13 19.05 12.58
CA THR A 184 13.42 19.68 12.84
C THR A 184 14.41 18.65 13.34
N LEU A 185 15.54 18.50 12.65
CA LEU A 185 16.67 17.70 13.13
C LEU A 185 17.21 18.35 14.41
N THR A 186 17.19 17.62 15.52
CA THR A 186 17.69 18.10 16.81
C THR A 186 19.09 17.60 17.09
N GLN A 187 19.40 16.36 16.70
CA GLN A 187 20.71 15.76 16.89
C GLN A 187 20.99 14.69 15.83
N HIS A 188 22.22 14.66 15.34
CA HIS A 188 22.70 13.65 14.40
C HIS A 188 23.59 12.63 15.11
N TYR A 189 23.39 11.34 14.83
CA TYR A 189 24.22 10.23 15.30
C TYR A 189 24.70 9.38 14.12
N GLU A 190 25.60 8.42 14.38
CA GLU A 190 26.27 7.63 13.33
C GLU A 190 25.32 6.71 12.54
N VAL A 191 24.19 6.29 13.14
CA VAL A 191 23.25 5.33 12.52
C VAL A 191 21.79 5.79 12.63
N THR A 192 21.52 6.84 13.39
CA THR A 192 20.19 7.41 13.60
C THR A 192 20.26 8.93 13.69
N ASP A 193 19.18 9.58 13.28
CA ASP A 193 18.94 10.98 13.52
C ASP A 193 17.80 11.16 14.52
N GLU A 194 17.98 12.08 15.44
CA GLU A 194 16.93 12.56 16.32
C GLU A 194 16.25 13.75 15.67
N TRP A 195 14.94 13.62 15.48
CA TRP A 195 14.06 14.63 14.97
C TRP A 195 13.06 15.08 16.02
N SER A 196 12.57 16.28 15.82
CA SER A 196 11.42 16.83 16.53
C SER A 196 10.29 17.04 15.54
N LEU A 197 9.16 16.37 15.74
CA LEU A 197 7.90 16.70 15.07
C LEU A 197 7.08 17.60 15.99
N SER A 198 6.74 18.80 15.54
CA SER A 198 5.83 19.69 16.25
C SER A 198 4.59 20.00 15.43
N VAL A 199 3.45 20.07 16.12
CA VAL A 199 2.17 20.55 15.60
C VAL A 199 1.66 21.63 16.55
N ASN A 200 1.67 22.88 16.10
CA ASN A 200 1.49 24.05 16.96
C ASN A 200 2.43 23.99 18.18
N ASP A 201 1.87 23.97 19.39
CA ASP A 201 2.64 23.87 20.65
C ASP A 201 2.95 22.42 21.06
N SER A 202 2.33 21.43 20.42
CA SER A 202 2.58 20.02 20.68
C SER A 202 3.89 19.59 20.02
N LYS A 203 4.67 18.76 20.71
CA LYS A 203 6.01 18.36 20.24
C LYS A 203 6.35 16.94 20.67
N LEU A 204 6.80 16.15 19.71
CA LEU A 204 7.33 14.80 19.92
C LEU A 204 8.79 14.74 19.48
N LYS A 205 9.57 13.95 20.21
CA LYS A 205 10.90 13.50 19.77
C LYS A 205 10.71 12.20 19.00
N ILE A 206 11.37 12.08 17.86
CA ILE A 206 11.29 10.95 16.94
C ILE A 206 12.73 10.54 16.60
N GLU A 207 12.97 9.25 16.46
CA GLU A 207 14.26 8.72 16.03
C GLU A 207 14.05 8.04 14.67
N LEU A 208 14.79 8.46 13.65
CA LEU A 208 14.74 7.93 12.29
C LEU A 208 16.15 7.44 11.89
N SER A 209 16.29 6.55 10.92
CA SER A 209 17.61 6.05 10.49
C SER A 209 18.44 7.13 9.77
N ASP A 210 19.68 7.38 10.15
CA ASP A 210 20.50 8.46 9.55
C ASP A 210 20.73 8.26 8.03
N SER A 211 20.92 7.01 7.60
CA SER A 211 21.31 6.72 6.21
C SER A 211 20.20 6.96 5.18
N TYR A 212 18.94 7.03 5.63
CA TYR A 212 17.77 7.10 4.74
C TYR A 212 16.59 7.89 5.31
N SER A 213 16.71 8.46 6.51
CA SER A 213 15.67 9.29 7.08
C SER A 213 15.44 10.50 6.21
N THR A 214 14.17 10.83 6.08
CA THR A 214 13.77 11.95 5.26
C THR A 214 13.45 13.14 6.14
N SER A 215 13.76 14.35 5.68
CA SER A 215 13.45 15.58 6.40
C SER A 215 12.00 16.03 6.26
N TYR A 216 11.12 15.16 5.77
CA TYR A 216 9.71 15.43 5.51
C TYR A 216 8.81 14.36 6.12
N PHE A 217 7.51 14.66 6.11
CA PHE A 217 6.44 13.76 6.50
C PHE A 217 5.40 13.71 5.38
N LYS A 218 4.42 12.83 5.49
CA LYS A 218 3.26 12.83 4.60
C LYS A 218 2.00 13.09 5.38
N ILE A 219 1.04 13.70 4.71
CA ILE A 219 -0.31 13.91 5.22
C ILE A 219 -1.23 13.04 4.37
N VAL A 220 -1.93 12.14 5.04
CA VAL A 220 -2.87 11.19 4.44
C VAL A 220 -4.23 11.28 5.13
N ASP A 221 -5.26 10.76 4.46
CA ASP A 221 -6.59 10.57 5.02
C ASP A 221 -6.81 9.05 5.15
N SER A 222 -6.53 8.52 6.33
CA SER A 222 -6.55 7.07 6.58
C SER A 222 -7.96 6.54 6.68
N ASN A 223 -8.92 7.38 7.06
CA ASN A 223 -10.33 7.04 7.10
C ASN A 223 -11.20 8.29 6.87
N ILE A 224 -11.70 8.39 5.64
CA ILE A 224 -12.48 9.54 5.15
C ILE A 224 -13.77 9.84 5.93
N ASN A 225 -14.17 8.95 6.85
CA ASN A 225 -15.38 9.07 7.65
C ASN A 225 -15.12 9.64 9.05
N ASP A 226 -13.87 9.92 9.39
CA ASP A 226 -13.49 10.64 10.60
C ASP A 226 -12.97 12.06 10.25
N PRO A 227 -12.67 12.90 11.25
CA PRO A 227 -12.29 14.28 10.98
C PRO A 227 -10.77 14.44 10.78
N TYR A 228 -9.98 13.40 11.02
CA TYR A 228 -8.53 13.49 11.08
C TYR A 228 -7.89 13.40 9.69
N PHE A 229 -6.78 14.11 9.54
CA PHE A 229 -5.71 13.70 8.64
C PHE A 229 -4.55 13.21 9.49
N GLU A 230 -3.89 12.17 9.02
CA GLU A 230 -2.76 11.57 9.70
C GLU A 230 -1.45 12.09 9.14
N ILE A 231 -0.49 12.25 10.04
CA ILE A 231 0.91 12.41 9.70
C ILE A 231 1.51 11.02 9.62
N ALA A 232 2.09 10.69 8.46
CA ALA A 232 2.85 9.47 8.25
C ALA A 232 4.34 9.78 8.08
N LEU A 233 5.18 9.11 8.86
CA LEU A 233 6.63 9.18 8.80
C LEU A 233 7.16 7.87 8.25
N GLU A 234 7.67 7.92 7.04
CA GLU A 234 8.29 6.78 6.38
C GLU A 234 9.79 6.77 6.69
N ASP A 235 10.29 5.62 7.13
CA ASP A 235 11.70 5.40 7.45
C ASP A 235 12.20 4.11 6.80
N SER A 236 13.52 3.97 6.72
CA SER A 236 14.15 2.70 6.36
C SER A 236 15.48 2.53 7.05
N ASN A 237 15.76 1.33 7.53
CA ASN A 237 17.04 1.04 8.18
C ASN A 237 18.13 0.56 7.20
N GLU A 238 19.34 0.33 7.71
CA GLU A 238 20.49 -0.18 6.94
C GLU A 238 20.24 -1.55 6.28
N SER A 239 19.24 -2.31 6.75
CA SER A 239 18.82 -3.58 6.16
C SER A 239 17.74 -3.43 5.10
N ALA A 240 17.47 -2.19 4.65
CA ALA A 240 16.40 -1.84 3.71
C ALA A 240 15.01 -2.32 4.17
N GLN A 241 14.80 -2.45 5.49
CA GLN A 241 13.47 -2.64 6.04
C GLN A 241 12.81 -1.27 6.14
N PHE A 242 11.66 -1.15 5.47
CA PHE A 242 10.87 0.06 5.47
C PHE A 242 9.82 -0.01 6.57
N THR A 243 9.54 1.13 7.20
CA THR A 243 8.44 1.28 8.16
C THR A 243 7.71 2.59 7.92
N THR A 244 6.47 2.65 8.39
CA THR A 244 5.69 3.89 8.45
C THR A 244 5.10 4.06 9.84
N ASP A 245 5.47 5.13 10.52
CA ASP A 245 4.83 5.55 11.77
C ASP A 245 3.68 6.52 11.48
N TYR A 246 2.51 6.25 12.05
CA TYR A 246 1.33 7.10 11.90
C TYR A 246 1.03 7.87 13.18
N TYR A 247 0.61 9.12 13.01
CA TYR A 247 0.18 9.99 14.09
C TYR A 247 -1.08 10.75 13.69
N TYR A 248 -1.99 10.97 14.63
CA TYR A 248 -3.04 11.97 14.48
C TYR A 248 -2.91 13.06 15.54
N TYR A 249 -3.44 14.24 15.25
CA TYR A 249 -3.49 15.36 16.18
C TYR A 249 -4.91 15.53 16.72
N ASN A 250 -5.09 15.48 18.04
CA ASN A 250 -6.42 15.56 18.65
C ASN A 250 -6.88 17.00 19.00
N GLY A 251 -6.13 18.03 18.57
CA GLY A 251 -6.32 19.43 18.96
C GLY A 251 -5.42 19.89 20.12
N HIS A 252 -4.72 18.96 20.78
CA HIS A 252 -3.80 19.24 21.88
C HIS A 252 -2.50 18.45 21.75
N ASP A 253 -2.62 17.14 21.55
CA ASP A 253 -1.51 16.19 21.55
C ASP A 253 -1.42 15.46 20.21
N LEU A 254 -0.18 15.15 19.81
CA LEU A 254 0.10 14.16 18.79
C LEU A 254 0.02 12.77 19.40
N ILE A 255 -0.82 11.92 18.82
CA ILE A 255 -1.05 10.54 19.28
C ILE A 255 -0.47 9.59 18.25
N HIS A 256 0.47 8.73 18.67
CA HIS A 256 1.02 7.67 17.83
C HIS A 256 -0.01 6.57 17.64
N MET A 257 -0.34 6.25 16.39
CA MET A 257 -1.35 5.25 16.02
C MET A 257 -0.78 3.84 15.87
N GLY A 258 0.54 3.74 15.71
CA GLY A 258 1.25 2.49 15.47
C GLY A 258 2.29 2.62 14.35
N THR A 259 3.15 1.62 14.29
CA THR A 259 4.20 1.46 13.28
C THR A 259 3.81 0.30 12.37
N LEU A 260 3.79 0.53 11.06
CA LEU A 260 3.50 -0.48 10.05
C LEU A 260 4.77 -0.82 9.27
N ASP A 261 4.91 -2.08 8.88
CA ASP A 261 5.95 -2.48 7.93
C ASP A 261 5.67 -1.86 6.55
N GLY A 262 6.71 -1.54 5.79
CA GLY A 262 6.60 -0.98 4.44
C GLY A 262 6.38 0.54 4.38
N LEU A 263 6.47 1.07 3.16
CA LEU A 263 6.14 2.46 2.82
C LEU A 263 4.64 2.56 2.50
N THR A 264 3.82 2.85 3.51
CA THR A 264 2.37 2.64 3.42
C THR A 264 1.56 3.92 3.22
N ALA A 265 2.20 5.09 3.26
CA ALA A 265 1.52 6.38 3.13
C ALA A 265 1.28 6.74 1.65
N ASN A 266 0.60 5.86 0.93
CA ASN A 266 0.33 5.97 -0.49
C ASN A 266 -0.97 5.21 -0.86
N ALA A 267 -1.59 5.59 -1.98
CA ALA A 267 -2.88 5.04 -2.40
C ALA A 267 -2.87 3.58 -2.89
N GLN A 268 -1.70 2.93 -3.04
CA GLN A 268 -1.61 1.49 -3.32
C GLN A 268 -1.74 0.66 -2.05
N SER A 269 -1.32 1.21 -0.90
CA SER A 269 -1.34 0.54 0.40
C SER A 269 -2.54 0.95 1.25
N LEU A 270 -2.82 2.25 1.33
CA LEU A 270 -3.88 2.83 2.17
C LEU A 270 -5.17 3.07 1.37
N ASP A 271 -6.28 2.48 1.81
CA ASP A 271 -7.55 2.53 1.09
C ASP A 271 -8.45 3.74 1.45
N GLY A 272 -8.07 4.50 2.49
CA GLY A 272 -8.85 5.63 3.01
C GLY A 272 -10.12 5.22 3.77
N HIS A 273 -10.26 3.94 4.10
CA HIS A 273 -11.38 3.37 4.88
C HIS A 273 -10.87 2.63 6.13
N GLY A 274 -9.71 3.02 6.63
CA GLY A 274 -9.07 2.46 7.81
C GLY A 274 -8.42 1.11 7.57
N THR A 275 -8.04 0.78 6.33
CA THR A 275 -7.29 -0.44 6.02
C THR A 275 -6.00 -0.10 5.27
N VAL A 276 -4.91 -0.73 5.70
CA VAL A 276 -3.61 -0.71 5.00
C VAL A 276 -3.23 -2.13 4.63
N THR A 277 -2.83 -2.33 3.38
CA THR A 277 -2.17 -3.56 2.92
C THR A 277 -0.69 -3.27 2.67
N THR A 278 0.18 -4.06 3.29
CA THR A 278 1.63 -3.85 3.20
C THR A 278 2.41 -5.15 3.17
N SER A 279 3.65 -5.08 2.66
CA SER A 279 4.56 -6.21 2.61
C SER A 279 5.18 -6.48 3.98
N ARG A 280 5.12 -7.73 4.42
CA ARG A 280 5.76 -8.23 5.64
C ARG A 280 6.69 -9.37 5.31
N GLN A 281 7.88 -9.36 5.92
CA GLN A 281 8.86 -10.43 5.81
C GLN A 281 8.46 -11.59 6.74
N ALA A 282 8.37 -12.81 6.21
CA ALA A 282 8.34 -14.04 6.99
C ALA A 282 9.72 -14.68 7.02
N ILE A 283 10.07 -15.29 8.15
CA ILE A 283 11.35 -16.01 8.33
C ILE A 283 11.20 -17.38 9.01
N ASP A 284 10.01 -17.74 9.50
CA ASP A 284 9.84 -18.95 10.32
C ASP A 284 10.10 -20.27 9.56
N LEU A 285 9.85 -20.27 8.25
CA LEU A 285 10.00 -21.44 7.37
C LEU A 285 11.09 -21.22 6.32
N GLN A 286 11.03 -20.06 5.68
CA GLN A 286 12.05 -19.48 4.81
C GLN A 286 11.83 -17.96 4.80
N CYS A 287 12.79 -17.21 4.29
CA CYS A 287 12.67 -15.80 3.95
C CYS A 287 11.81 -15.60 2.70
N TRP A 288 10.70 -14.89 2.85
CA TRP A 288 9.82 -14.47 1.76
C TRP A 288 8.94 -13.32 2.25
N PHE A 289 8.30 -12.59 1.32
CA PHE A 289 7.37 -11.53 1.69
C PHE A 289 5.93 -11.91 1.32
N TYR A 290 5.00 -11.46 2.15
CA TYR A 290 3.57 -11.58 1.93
C TYR A 290 2.86 -10.27 2.23
N LEU A 291 1.64 -10.11 1.72
CA LEU A 291 0.81 -8.96 2.02
C LEU A 291 0.03 -9.18 3.32
N GLU A 292 0.32 -8.37 4.32
CA GLU A 292 -0.40 -8.27 5.58
C GLU A 292 -1.41 -7.12 5.54
N THR A 293 -2.52 -7.27 6.26
CA THR A 293 -3.53 -6.24 6.42
C THR A 293 -3.49 -5.66 7.83
N PHE A 294 -3.47 -4.34 7.94
CA PHE A 294 -3.71 -3.58 9.17
C PHE A 294 -5.05 -2.87 9.09
N LYS A 295 -5.73 -2.73 10.23
CA LYS A 295 -7.00 -2.02 10.34
C LYS A 295 -7.00 -1.03 11.49
N LEU A 296 -7.63 0.12 11.30
CA LEU A 296 -7.94 1.02 12.40
C LEU A 296 -8.98 0.39 13.31
N ASP A 297 -8.72 0.39 14.61
CA ASP A 297 -9.71 0.03 15.61
C ASP A 297 -10.60 1.23 15.98
N GLY A 298 -11.52 1.03 16.92
CA GLY A 298 -12.43 2.07 17.38
C GLY A 298 -11.77 3.21 18.17
N GLU A 299 -10.48 3.10 18.49
CA GLU A 299 -9.67 4.11 19.18
C GLU A 299 -8.74 4.86 18.20
N HIS A 300 -8.93 4.66 16.89
CA HIS A 300 -8.10 5.23 15.82
C HIS A 300 -6.65 4.71 15.85
N MET A 301 -6.46 3.47 16.28
CA MET A 301 -5.14 2.83 16.38
C MET A 301 -5.00 1.70 15.36
N TRP A 302 -3.84 1.58 14.73
CA TRP A 302 -3.57 0.49 13.81
C TRP A 302 -3.43 -0.84 14.55
N LYS A 303 -4.11 -1.87 14.06
CA LYS A 303 -4.03 -3.25 14.53
C LYS A 303 -3.77 -4.19 13.37
N GLU A 304 -2.88 -5.16 13.59
CA GLU A 304 -2.70 -6.29 12.69
C GLU A 304 -4.04 -7.03 12.53
N SER A 305 -4.37 -7.41 11.30
CA SER A 305 -5.54 -8.22 10.96
C SER A 305 -5.07 -9.44 10.16
N PRO A 306 -4.31 -10.35 10.80
CA PRO A 306 -3.67 -11.46 10.10
C PRO A 306 -4.69 -12.38 9.42
N ALA A 307 -4.33 -12.86 8.24
CA ALA A 307 -5.01 -13.93 7.54
C ALA A 307 -4.59 -15.30 8.09
N ASP A 308 -5.48 -16.29 7.94
CA ASP A 308 -5.18 -17.68 8.32
C ASP A 308 -4.05 -18.31 7.49
N PHE A 309 -3.77 -17.75 6.31
CA PHE A 309 -2.77 -18.25 5.38
C PHE A 309 -2.40 -17.20 4.34
N TYR A 310 -1.10 -17.05 4.10
CA TYR A 310 -0.54 -16.23 3.04
C TYR A 310 0.00 -17.14 1.94
N PRO A 311 -0.39 -16.93 0.67
CA PRO A 311 0.11 -17.73 -0.44
C PRO A 311 1.46 -17.22 -0.93
N MET A 312 2.36 -18.15 -1.25
CA MET A 312 3.59 -17.86 -1.98
C MET A 312 3.42 -18.21 -3.46
N GLU A 313 3.48 -17.20 -4.32
CA GLU A 313 3.30 -17.36 -5.76
C GLU A 313 4.48 -16.73 -6.53
N PRO A 314 5.24 -17.52 -7.32
CA PRO A 314 5.11 -18.97 -7.48
C PRO A 314 5.59 -19.74 -6.23
N PRO A 315 5.13 -20.99 -6.03
CA PRO A 315 5.63 -21.85 -4.97
C PRO A 315 7.15 -22.06 -5.06
N THR A 316 7.84 -22.06 -3.91
CA THR A 316 9.29 -22.31 -3.88
C THR A 316 9.58 -23.80 -3.91
N PRO A 317 10.40 -24.31 -4.85
CA PRO A 317 10.79 -25.71 -4.87
C PRO A 317 11.85 -26.00 -3.80
N TRP A 318 11.63 -27.05 -3.02
CA TRP A 318 12.55 -27.59 -2.02
C TRP A 318 12.83 -29.07 -2.28
N VAL A 319 13.98 -29.56 -1.80
CA VAL A 319 14.30 -31.00 -1.75
C VAL A 319 14.49 -31.42 -0.31
N ALA A 320 13.75 -32.44 0.13
CA ALA A 320 13.83 -32.93 1.50
C ALA A 320 15.19 -33.57 1.80
N LYS A 321 15.86 -33.16 2.89
CA LYS A 321 17.10 -33.79 3.39
C LYS A 321 16.85 -34.80 4.51
N VAL A 322 15.72 -34.67 5.19
CA VAL A 322 15.28 -35.54 6.28
C VAL A 322 13.89 -36.08 6.01
N ARG A 323 13.52 -37.14 6.71
CA ARG A 323 12.17 -37.71 6.66
C ARG A 323 11.26 -36.95 7.61
N PHE A 324 10.11 -36.47 7.13
CA PHE A 324 9.16 -35.71 7.97
C PHE A 324 7.69 -35.98 7.56
N PRO A 325 6.73 -35.81 8.48
CA PRO A 325 5.31 -35.92 8.16
C PRO A 325 4.76 -34.59 7.61
N ILE A 326 3.80 -34.70 6.68
CA ILE A 326 2.84 -33.63 6.40
C ILE A 326 1.49 -33.98 7.03
N TYR A 327 0.79 -32.95 7.50
CA TYR A 327 -0.45 -33.09 8.27
C TYR A 327 -1.69 -32.70 7.46
N THR A 328 -2.83 -33.28 7.81
CA THR A 328 -4.11 -33.04 7.13
C THR A 328 -4.67 -31.65 7.46
N THR A 329 -4.47 -31.18 8.68
CA THR A 329 -5.03 -29.93 9.19
C THR A 329 -3.94 -29.11 9.88
N SER A 330 -3.98 -27.80 9.67
CA SER A 330 -3.01 -26.87 10.27
C SER A 330 -3.03 -26.98 11.79
N GLY A 331 -1.85 -27.10 12.41
CA GLY A 331 -1.70 -27.16 13.86
C GLY A 331 -2.08 -28.50 14.52
N GLN A 332 -2.47 -29.51 13.75
CA GLN A 332 -2.86 -30.83 14.27
C GLN A 332 -1.87 -31.91 13.80
N ASP A 333 -1.65 -32.91 14.65
CA ASP A 333 -0.66 -33.97 14.40
C ASP A 333 -1.25 -35.18 13.62
N ASP A 334 -2.38 -34.99 12.92
CA ASP A 334 -3.02 -35.99 12.07
C ASP A 334 -2.25 -36.16 10.74
N ILE A 335 -1.29 -37.09 10.75
CA ILE A 335 -0.39 -37.36 9.62
C ILE A 335 -1.19 -37.74 8.37
N LEU A 336 -1.04 -36.94 7.33
CA LEU A 336 -1.57 -37.21 6.00
C LEU A 336 -0.63 -38.15 5.23
N LYS A 337 0.67 -37.83 5.23
CA LYS A 337 1.70 -38.56 4.46
C LYS A 337 3.08 -38.31 5.05
N TRP A 338 4.01 -39.22 4.81
CA TRP A 338 5.44 -39.02 5.06
C TRP A 338 6.15 -38.63 3.77
N VAL A 339 7.02 -37.63 3.86
CA VAL A 339 7.96 -37.23 2.80
C VAL A 339 9.31 -37.86 3.13
N GLU A 340 9.94 -38.48 2.15
CA GLU A 340 11.22 -39.17 2.31
C GLU A 340 12.39 -38.27 1.84
N PRO A 341 13.61 -38.46 2.35
CA PRO A 341 14.78 -37.73 1.87
C PRO A 341 14.99 -37.91 0.36
N GLY A 342 15.23 -36.81 -0.35
CA GLY A 342 15.36 -36.76 -1.80
C GLY A 342 14.07 -36.41 -2.55
N ASP A 343 12.91 -36.44 -1.88
CA ASP A 343 11.65 -36.03 -2.49
C ASP A 343 11.62 -34.51 -2.75
N SER A 344 11.09 -34.13 -3.91
CA SER A 344 10.81 -32.72 -4.24
C SER A 344 9.46 -32.29 -3.68
N VAL A 345 9.44 -31.13 -3.03
CA VAL A 345 8.22 -30.50 -2.51
C VAL A 345 8.19 -29.02 -2.90
N TYR A 346 7.01 -28.42 -2.92
CA TYR A 346 6.80 -27.03 -3.33
C TYR A 346 6.13 -26.28 -2.19
N PHE A 347 6.83 -25.33 -1.59
CA PHE A 347 6.30 -24.47 -0.54
C PHE A 347 5.31 -23.47 -1.12
N GLN A 348 4.08 -23.50 -0.62
CA GLN A 348 2.96 -22.71 -1.13
C GLN A 348 2.63 -21.50 -0.26
N GLY A 349 3.42 -21.24 0.80
CA GLY A 349 3.18 -20.19 1.78
C GLY A 349 2.86 -20.72 3.18
N GLY A 350 2.52 -19.83 4.10
CA GLY A 350 2.35 -20.14 5.52
C GLY A 350 1.49 -19.13 6.27
N ASP A 351 1.41 -19.30 7.59
CA ASP A 351 0.78 -18.38 8.53
C ASP A 351 1.85 -17.62 9.36
N THR A 352 1.41 -16.79 10.29
CA THR A 352 2.27 -16.03 11.22
C THR A 352 2.69 -16.83 12.46
N GLU A 353 2.36 -18.12 12.54
CA GLU A 353 2.62 -19.00 13.68
C GLU A 353 3.54 -20.17 13.30
N GLY A 354 4.31 -20.02 12.22
CA GLY A 354 5.27 -21.03 11.76
C GLY A 354 4.65 -22.25 11.10
N LYS A 355 3.40 -22.19 10.63
CA LYS A 355 2.73 -23.28 9.91
C LYS A 355 2.74 -22.99 8.42
N GLY A 356 3.14 -23.98 7.65
CA GLY A 356 3.32 -23.89 6.21
C GLY A 356 2.48 -24.90 5.46
N LYS A 357 2.22 -24.63 4.19
CA LYS A 357 1.62 -25.61 3.28
C LYS A 357 2.61 -25.97 2.20
N ILE A 358 2.80 -27.27 1.99
CA ILE A 358 3.63 -27.79 0.91
C ILE A 358 2.82 -28.70 0.00
N LYS A 359 3.25 -28.78 -1.26
CA LYS A 359 2.73 -29.71 -2.26
C LYS A 359 3.82 -30.68 -2.67
N THR A 360 3.56 -31.97 -2.65
CA THR A 360 4.47 -33.02 -3.14
C THR A 360 4.36 -33.18 -4.66
N GLU A 361 5.34 -33.84 -5.27
CA GLU A 361 5.38 -34.08 -6.73
C GLU A 361 4.14 -34.81 -7.28
N ASP A 362 3.57 -35.74 -6.51
CA ASP A 362 2.31 -36.45 -6.86
C ASP A 362 1.05 -35.58 -6.73
N GLY A 363 1.20 -34.31 -6.33
CA GLY A 363 0.12 -33.35 -6.21
C GLY A 363 -0.56 -33.31 -4.84
N THR A 364 -0.15 -34.13 -3.87
CA THR A 364 -0.69 -34.08 -2.51
C THR A 364 -0.28 -32.79 -1.81
N THR A 365 -1.23 -32.09 -1.22
CA THR A 365 -0.97 -30.88 -0.42
C THR A 365 -1.23 -31.16 1.05
N GLY A 366 -0.29 -30.78 1.91
CA GLY A 366 -0.42 -30.95 3.36
C GLY A 366 0.32 -29.86 4.14
N TRP A 367 0.07 -29.83 5.44
CA TRP A 367 0.66 -28.84 6.35
C TRP A 367 1.98 -29.33 6.94
N ILE A 368 2.90 -28.39 7.14
CA ILE A 368 4.08 -28.52 7.99
C ILE A 368 4.00 -27.46 9.07
N GLN A 369 4.76 -27.64 10.15
CA GLN A 369 4.82 -26.65 11.22
C GLN A 369 6.21 -26.66 11.87
N VAL A 370 6.70 -25.48 12.23
CA VAL A 370 7.93 -25.29 12.98
C VAL A 370 7.59 -25.03 14.44
N LYS A 371 8.32 -25.69 15.35
CA LYS A 371 8.21 -25.49 16.79
C LYS A 371 9.62 -25.34 17.35
N ASP A 372 9.88 -24.24 18.04
CA ASP A 372 11.20 -23.93 18.61
C ASP A 372 12.35 -24.04 17.59
N GLY A 373 12.13 -23.59 16.35
CA GLY A 373 13.10 -23.65 15.25
C GLY A 373 13.23 -25.01 14.55
N HIS A 374 12.51 -26.04 15.01
CA HIS A 374 12.61 -27.41 14.48
C HIS A 374 11.37 -27.79 13.68
N LEU A 375 11.56 -28.57 12.61
CA LEU A 375 10.46 -29.11 11.83
C LEU A 375 9.73 -30.20 12.62
N SER A 376 8.42 -30.03 12.83
CA SER A 376 7.61 -30.98 13.59
C SER A 376 7.65 -32.39 13.00
N GLY A 377 7.83 -33.38 13.89
CA GLY A 377 8.06 -34.77 13.51
C GLY A 377 9.54 -35.12 13.29
N THR A 378 10.45 -34.17 13.55
CA THR A 378 11.91 -34.35 13.52
C THR A 378 12.58 -33.61 14.69
N ASP A 379 13.84 -33.95 14.98
CA ASP A 379 14.72 -33.17 15.88
C ASP A 379 15.68 -32.26 15.08
N THR A 380 15.31 -31.90 13.84
CA THR A 380 16.17 -31.15 12.91
C THR A 380 15.70 -29.71 12.80
N ASP A 381 16.66 -28.78 12.84
CA ASP A 381 16.43 -27.36 12.57
C ASP A 381 15.84 -27.18 11.16
N ILE A 382 14.85 -26.30 11.02
CA ILE A 382 14.15 -26.10 9.74
C ILE A 382 15.11 -25.77 8.60
N TYR A 383 16.18 -25.02 8.88
CA TYR A 383 17.18 -24.61 7.90
C TYR A 383 18.05 -25.76 7.40
N ASP A 384 18.10 -26.87 8.14
CA ASP A 384 18.81 -28.09 7.76
C ASP A 384 17.92 -29.14 7.10
N CYS A 385 16.59 -28.97 7.14
CA CYS A 385 15.62 -29.94 6.65
C CYS A 385 15.50 -30.01 5.12
N PHE A 386 15.86 -28.93 4.42
CA PHE A 386 15.61 -28.78 2.99
C PHE A 386 16.80 -28.19 2.24
N GLU A 387 17.02 -28.62 1.00
CA GLU A 387 17.76 -27.83 0.01
C GLU A 387 16.80 -26.90 -0.74
N GLY A 388 17.24 -25.69 -1.07
CA GLY A 388 16.44 -24.71 -1.82
C GLY A 388 15.64 -23.72 -0.98
N LEU A 389 15.81 -23.72 0.35
CA LEU A 389 15.25 -22.67 1.21
C LEU A 389 15.84 -21.30 0.84
N LEU A 390 14.99 -20.29 0.83
CA LEU A 390 15.41 -18.90 0.80
C LEU A 390 15.78 -18.50 2.22
N LEU A 391 17.06 -18.45 2.57
CA LEU A 391 17.48 -18.27 3.98
C LEU A 391 17.81 -16.83 4.36
N TYR A 392 17.87 -15.92 3.39
CA TYR A 392 18.25 -14.53 3.59
C TYR A 392 17.47 -13.62 2.64
N GLY A 393 16.97 -12.51 3.19
CA GLY A 393 16.51 -11.32 2.48
C GLY A 393 17.62 -10.28 2.51
#